data_AF-A0A4V2Y3R9-F1
#
_entry.id   AF-A0A4V2Y3R9-F1
#
_cell.length_a   1.000
_cell.length_b   1.000
_cell.length_c   1.000
_cell.angle_alpha   90.00
_cell.angle_beta   90.00
_cell.angle_gamma   90.00
#
_symmetry.space_group_name_H-M   'P 1'
#
loop_
_entity.id
_entity.type
_entity.pdbx_description
1 polymer ?
#
loop_
_entity_poly.entity_id
_entity_poly.type
_entity_poly.pdbx_seq_one_letter_code
_entity_poly.pdbx_strand_id
1 'polypeptide(L)'
;MSTARHTVTITRGDQRIRVLIGGRVVAETDRPAVLHETGLPVRYYVPRGDVDMSLFEPTETHTFCPYKGTASYWTFLGEDGPVSDVAWAYPEPLPEAAGIADHLCFYDTHADIEVLTD
;
A
#
# COMPACT_ATOMS: atom_id res chain seq x y z
N MET A 1 -17.58 25.13 15.84
CA MET A 1 -16.63 24.04 16.12
C MET A 1 -16.51 23.22 14.85
N SER A 2 -15.33 23.14 14.24
CA SER A 2 -15.15 22.47 12.95
C SER A 2 -15.27 20.95 13.11
N THR A 3 -16.37 20.38 12.63
CA THR A 3 -16.52 18.94 12.41
C THR A 3 -15.94 18.61 11.04
N ALA A 4 -14.61 18.53 10.90
CA ALA A 4 -14.05 18.02 9.66
C ALA A 4 -14.53 16.56 9.48
N ARG A 5 -15.30 16.31 8.41
CA ARG A 5 -15.73 14.97 8.01
C ARG A 5 -14.47 14.16 7.67
N HIS A 6 -14.43 12.88 8.04
CA HIS A 6 -13.37 11.97 7.60
C HIS A 6 -13.37 11.87 6.07
N THR A 7 -12.21 12.12 5.45
CA THR A 7 -12.01 12.04 4.00
C THR A 7 -10.93 11.04 3.66
N VAL A 8 -11.12 10.41 2.49
CA VAL A 8 -10.11 9.65 1.75
C VAL A 8 -9.99 10.31 0.39
N THR A 9 -8.81 10.83 0.07
CA THR A 9 -8.50 11.42 -1.23
C THR A 9 -7.38 10.63 -1.88
N ILE A 10 -7.56 10.25 -3.14
CA ILE A 10 -6.56 9.52 -3.93
C ILE A 10 -6.19 10.39 -5.12
N THR A 11 -4.89 10.63 -5.31
CA THR A 11 -4.34 11.29 -6.48
C THR A 11 -3.33 10.40 -7.17
N ARG A 12 -3.10 10.63 -8.47
CA ARG A 12 -1.98 10.02 -9.17
C ARG A 12 -0.70 10.78 -8.81
N GLY A 13 0.31 10.05 -8.35
CA GLY A 13 1.67 10.54 -8.17
C GLY A 13 2.47 10.49 -9.47
N ASP A 14 3.45 11.38 -9.57
CA ASP A 14 4.46 11.46 -10.64
C ASP A 14 5.89 11.22 -10.11
N GLN A 15 6.03 11.03 -8.79
CA GLN A 15 7.29 10.65 -8.17
C GLN A 15 7.60 9.18 -8.42
N ARG A 16 8.88 8.88 -8.61
CA ARG A 16 9.38 7.50 -8.56
C ARG A 16 9.58 7.10 -7.10
N ILE A 17 9.00 5.97 -6.72
CA ILE A 17 9.17 5.41 -5.39
C ILE A 17 9.72 3.99 -5.46
N ARG A 18 10.46 3.62 -4.43
CA ARG A 18 10.96 2.27 -4.19
C ARG A 18 10.51 1.80 -2.82
N VAL A 19 10.06 0.56 -2.74
CA VAL A 19 9.71 -0.10 -1.48
C VAL A 19 10.75 -1.16 -1.19
N LEU A 20 11.34 -1.12 0.01
CA LEU A 20 12.28 -2.11 0.50
C LEU A 20 11.74 -2.80 1.75
N ILE A 21 12.00 -4.11 1.87
CA ILE A 21 11.76 -4.86 3.11
C ILE A 21 13.05 -5.59 3.46
N GLY A 22 13.61 -5.33 4.64
CA GLY A 22 14.93 -5.88 5.03
C GLY A 22 16.05 -5.52 4.04
N GLY A 23 16.00 -4.33 3.43
CA GLY A 23 16.97 -3.88 2.43
C GLY A 23 16.79 -4.50 1.03
N ARG A 24 15.86 -5.44 0.83
CA ARG A 24 15.51 -5.98 -0.50
C ARG A 24 14.47 -5.11 -1.17
N VAL A 25 14.71 -4.69 -2.41
CA VAL A 25 13.69 -4.03 -3.24
C VAL A 25 12.58 -5.02 -3.58
N VAL A 26 11.36 -4.71 -3.15
CA VAL A 26 10.17 -5.54 -3.40
C VAL A 26 9.20 -4.91 -4.39
N ALA A 27 9.29 -3.59 -4.57
CA ALA A 27 8.49 -2.86 -5.55
C ALA A 27 9.20 -1.57 -5.97
N GLU A 28 8.96 -1.14 -7.21
CA GLU A 28 9.41 0.16 -7.70
C GLU A 28 8.43 0.67 -8.76
N THR A 29 7.95 1.91 -8.62
CA THR A 29 6.96 2.49 -9.53
C THR A 29 7.22 3.98 -9.75
N ASP A 30 6.89 4.47 -10.95
CA ASP A 30 6.88 5.90 -11.33
C ASP A 30 5.46 6.50 -11.33
N ARG A 31 4.47 5.73 -10.90
CA ARG A 31 3.05 6.04 -11.02
C ARG A 31 2.25 5.60 -9.78
N PRO A 32 2.72 5.88 -8.54
CA PRO A 32 1.99 5.47 -7.36
C PRO A 32 0.65 6.19 -7.27
N ALA A 33 -0.36 5.54 -6.70
CA ALA A 33 -1.53 6.23 -6.18
C ALA A 33 -1.18 6.79 -4.79
N VAL A 34 -1.37 8.09 -4.58
CA VAL A 34 -1.09 8.79 -3.33
C VAL A 34 -2.39 8.97 -2.57
N LEU A 35 -2.51 8.28 -1.43
CA LEU A 35 -3.70 8.32 -0.59
C LEU A 35 -3.46 9.22 0.63
N HIS A 36 -4.35 10.21 0.77
CA HIS A 36 -4.46 11.04 1.95
C HIS A 36 -5.73 10.68 2.71
N GLU A 37 -5.58 10.36 3.99
CA GLU A 37 -6.70 10.04 4.87
C GLU A 37 -6.64 10.89 6.13
N THR A 38 -7.80 11.37 6.57
CA THR A 38 -7.89 12.29 7.70
C THR A 38 -7.22 11.71 8.96
N GLY A 39 -6.17 12.37 9.43
CA GLY A 39 -5.46 12.01 10.66
C GLY A 39 -4.44 10.87 10.51
N LEU A 40 -4.18 10.39 9.29
CA LEU A 40 -3.20 9.33 9.03
C LEU A 40 -2.05 9.85 8.14
N PRO A 41 -0.87 9.21 8.21
CA PRO A 41 0.21 9.46 7.25
C PRO A 41 -0.23 9.22 5.81
N VAL A 42 0.45 9.88 4.87
CA VAL A 42 0.29 9.60 3.44
C VAL A 42 0.66 8.15 3.16
N ARG A 43 -0.17 7.46 2.37
CA ARG A 43 0.09 6.10 1.93
C ARG A 43 0.31 6.07 0.43
N TYR A 44 1.35 5.37 0.00
CA TYR A 44 1.60 5.08 -1.40
C TYR A 44 1.07 3.70 -1.74
N TYR A 45 0.19 3.67 -2.73
CA TYR A 45 -0.32 2.45 -3.32
C TYR A 45 0.44 2.22 -4.63
N VAL A 46 1.12 1.09 -4.71
CA VAL A 46 1.94 0.66 -5.85
C VAL A 46 1.09 -0.23 -6.75
N PRO A 47 1.00 0.03 -8.06
CA PRO A 47 0.31 -0.87 -8.98
C PRO A 47 0.85 -2.29 -8.82
N ARG A 48 -0.03 -3.31 -8.77
CA ARG A 48 0.40 -4.69 -8.52
C ARG A 48 1.45 -5.21 -9.51
N GLY A 49 1.42 -4.75 -10.76
CA GLY A 49 2.41 -5.11 -11.78
C GLY A 49 3.82 -4.56 -11.54
N ASP A 50 3.94 -3.58 -10.64
CA ASP A 50 5.21 -2.94 -10.26
C ASP A 50 5.75 -3.52 -8.93
N VAL A 51 5.07 -4.54 -8.38
CA VAL A 51 5.46 -5.30 -7.18
C VAL A 51 5.97 -6.68 -7.60
N ASP A 52 7.12 -7.11 -7.07
CA ASP A 52 7.60 -8.47 -7.23
C ASP A 52 6.78 -9.43 -6.35
N MET A 53 5.60 -9.80 -6.82
CA MET A 53 4.67 -10.69 -6.12
C MET A 53 5.25 -12.10 -5.90
N SER A 54 6.37 -12.49 -6.54
CA SER A 54 7.02 -13.78 -6.28
C SER A 54 7.65 -13.87 -4.89
N LEU A 55 7.81 -12.71 -4.21
CA LEU A 55 8.35 -12.59 -2.87
C LEU A 55 7.27 -12.65 -1.78
N PHE A 56 6.00 -12.86 -2.15
CA PHE A 56 4.87 -12.73 -1.26
C PHE A 56 3.92 -13.92 -1.33
N GLU A 57 3.38 -14.29 -0.18
CA GLU A 57 2.28 -15.25 -0.06
C GLU A 57 1.02 -14.55 0.48
N PRO A 58 -0.16 -14.76 -0.12
CA PRO A 58 -1.41 -14.26 0.43
C PRO A 58 -1.71 -14.93 1.76
N THR A 59 -2.33 -14.20 2.68
CA THR A 59 -2.77 -14.75 3.97
C THR A 59 -4.30 -14.83 4.05
N GLU A 60 -4.80 -15.54 5.06
CA GLU A 60 -6.24 -15.57 5.37
C GLU A 60 -6.70 -14.29 6.08
N THR A 61 -5.78 -13.40 6.46
CA THR A 61 -6.08 -12.15 7.16
C THR A 61 -6.88 -11.21 6.27
N HIS A 62 -7.99 -10.72 6.79
CA HIS A 62 -8.81 -9.70 6.18
C HIS A 62 -9.26 -8.68 7.22
N THR A 63 -9.31 -7.40 6.85
CA THR A 63 -9.86 -6.34 7.70
C THR A 63 -10.88 -5.51 6.93
N PHE A 64 -11.87 -4.98 7.62
CA PHE A 64 -12.90 -4.15 7.00
C PHE A 64 -12.70 -2.67 7.33
N CYS A 65 -12.65 -1.82 6.31
CA CYS A 65 -12.64 -0.38 6.42
C CYS A 65 -13.95 0.19 5.83
N PRO A 66 -14.74 0.98 6.58
CA PRO A 66 -16.01 1.52 6.09
C PRO A 66 -15.87 2.50 4.90
N TYR A 67 -14.65 2.96 4.62
CA TYR A 67 -14.37 3.91 3.53
C TYR A 67 -13.69 3.28 2.32
N LYS A 68 -13.14 2.06 2.46
CA LYS A 68 -12.31 1.44 1.42
C LYS A 68 -12.75 0.02 1.06
N GLY A 69 -13.52 -0.65 1.92
CA GLY A 69 -13.96 -2.04 1.71
C GLY A 69 -13.12 -3.03 2.51
N THR A 70 -13.01 -4.25 2.00
CA THR A 70 -12.27 -5.34 2.66
C THR A 70 -10.84 -5.37 2.15
N ALA A 71 -9.87 -5.26 3.06
CA ALA A 71 -8.46 -5.44 2.76
C ALA A 71 -8.08 -6.92 2.79
N SER A 72 -7.20 -7.32 1.87
CA SER A 72 -6.49 -8.61 1.87
C SER A 72 -5.00 -8.35 2.13
N TYR A 73 -4.30 -9.34 2.67
CA TYR A 73 -2.93 -9.19 3.16
C TYR A 73 -1.96 -10.22 2.57
N TRP A 74 -0.67 -9.86 2.57
CA TRP A 74 0.42 -10.69 2.09
C TRP A 74 1.59 -10.68 3.06
N THR A 75 2.19 -11.86 3.25
CA THR A 75 3.44 -12.06 3.97
C THR A 75 4.61 -11.98 3.00
N PHE A 76 5.64 -11.21 3.34
CA PHE A 76 6.90 -11.21 2.60
C PHE A 76 7.75 -12.41 3.02
N LEU A 77 8.30 -13.14 2.05
CA LEU A 77 9.17 -14.29 2.25
C LEU A 77 10.64 -13.89 2.11
N GLY A 78 11.17 -13.23 3.14
CA GLY A 78 12.56 -12.78 3.19
C GLY A 78 13.55 -13.91 3.54
N GLU A 79 14.83 -13.70 3.20
CA GLU A 79 15.92 -14.63 3.54
C GLU A 79 16.15 -14.71 5.06
N ASP A 80 15.96 -13.60 5.77
CA ASP A 80 16.05 -13.51 7.24
C ASP A 80 14.78 -14.00 7.95
N GLY A 81 13.78 -14.46 7.20
CA GLY A 81 12.50 -14.96 7.70
C GLY A 81 11.30 -14.20 7.15
N PRO A 82 10.08 -14.73 7.39
CA PRO A 82 8.86 -14.10 6.91
C PRO A 82 8.52 -12.83 7.69
N VAL A 83 8.01 -11.82 6.99
CA VAL A 83 7.39 -10.63 7.59
C VAL A 83 5.89 -10.67 7.31
N SER A 84 5.14 -11.12 8.32
CA SER A 84 3.70 -11.39 8.20
C SER A 84 2.89 -10.14 7.91
N ASP A 85 1.91 -10.26 7.01
CA ASP A 85 0.90 -9.22 6.71
C ASP A 85 1.50 -7.83 6.44
N VAL A 86 2.70 -7.76 5.87
CA VAL A 86 3.44 -6.52 5.64
C VAL A 86 2.88 -5.68 4.50
N ALA A 87 2.22 -6.33 3.54
CA ALA A 87 1.56 -5.68 2.43
C ALA A 87 0.06 -5.94 2.46
N TRP A 88 -0.74 -4.96 2.05
CA TRP A 88 -2.19 -5.10 1.92
C TRP A 88 -2.70 -4.45 0.63
N ALA A 89 -3.87 -4.88 0.20
CA ALA A 89 -4.60 -4.31 -0.93
C ALA A 89 -6.10 -4.28 -0.63
N TYR A 90 -6.84 -3.50 -1.40
CA TYR A 90 -8.29 -3.61 -1.47
C TYR A 90 -8.65 -4.18 -2.86
N PRO A 91 -8.86 -5.51 -2.99
CA PRO A 91 -9.17 -6.12 -4.29
C PRO A 91 -10.51 -5.65 -4.86
N GLU A 92 -11.48 -5.43 -3.98
CA GLU A 92 -12.82 -4.92 -4.30
C GLU A 92 -13.08 -3.65 -3.48
N PRO A 93 -12.44 -2.52 -3.83
CA PRO A 93 -12.59 -1.31 -3.06
C PRO A 93 -13.98 -0.70 -3.26
N LEU A 94 -14.44 0.07 -2.28
CA LEU A 94 -15.63 0.90 -2.44
C LEU A 94 -15.43 1.96 -3.55
N PRO A 95 -16.50 2.48 -4.18
CA PRO A 95 -16.40 3.42 -5.30
C PRO A 95 -15.50 4.63 -5.04
N GLU A 96 -15.55 5.18 -3.83
CA GLU A 96 -14.74 6.33 -3.40
C GLU A 96 -13.25 5.98 -3.29
N ALA A 97 -12.91 4.70 -3.16
CA ALA A 97 -11.56 4.16 -3.10
C ALA A 97 -11.15 3.42 -4.40
N ALA A 98 -11.92 3.52 -5.49
CA ALA A 98 -11.63 2.82 -6.74
C ALA A 98 -10.25 3.14 -7.34
N GLY A 99 -9.67 4.29 -7.01
CA GLY A 99 -8.34 4.71 -7.46
C GLY A 99 -7.17 3.86 -6.93
N ILE A 100 -7.41 2.99 -5.94
CA ILE A 100 -6.42 2.04 -5.40
C ILE A 100 -6.77 0.57 -5.70
N ALA A 101 -7.74 0.31 -6.58
CA ALA A 101 -8.02 -1.04 -7.08
C ALA A 101 -6.76 -1.62 -7.76
N ASP A 102 -6.46 -2.90 -7.54
CA ASP A 102 -5.25 -3.57 -8.07
C ASP A 102 -3.91 -2.93 -7.65
N HIS A 103 -3.88 -2.23 -6.52
CA HIS A 103 -2.65 -1.70 -5.94
C HIS A 103 -2.38 -2.31 -4.56
N LEU A 104 -1.09 -2.39 -4.20
CA LEU A 104 -0.62 -2.81 -2.88
C LEU A 104 -0.05 -1.62 -2.12
N CYS A 105 -0.24 -1.60 -0.81
CA CYS A 105 0.42 -0.70 0.11
C CYS A 105 1.19 -1.51 1.16
N PHE A 106 2.16 -0.88 1.84
CA PHE A 106 3.12 -1.54 2.71
C PHE A 106 3.20 -0.84 4.06
N TYR A 107 3.36 -1.62 5.13
CA TYR A 107 3.47 -1.06 6.48
C TYR A 107 4.88 -0.48 6.68
N ASP A 108 4.95 0.81 6.93
CA ASP A 108 6.17 1.58 7.21
C ASP A 108 6.91 1.17 8.49
N THR A 109 6.31 0.31 9.30
CA THR A 109 6.97 -0.32 10.45
C THR A 109 7.96 -1.41 10.05
N HIS A 110 7.85 -1.95 8.83
CA HIS A 110 8.70 -3.02 8.31
C HIS A 110 9.24 -2.75 6.90
N ALA A 111 8.64 -1.81 6.17
CA ALA A 111 9.03 -1.44 4.83
C ALA A 111 9.55 0.00 4.79
N ASP A 112 10.68 0.21 4.12
CA ASP A 112 11.19 1.53 3.79
C ASP A 112 10.56 1.98 2.47
N ILE A 113 9.96 3.17 2.46
CA ILE A 113 9.40 3.80 1.25
C ILE A 113 10.28 4.98 0.88
N GLU A 114 11.10 4.80 -0.15
CA GLU A 114 12.00 5.81 -0.66
C GLU A 114 11.35 6.55 -1.82
N VAL A 115 11.23 7.88 -1.71
CA VAL A 115 10.93 8.74 -2.86
C VAL A 115 12.26 9.08 -3.51
N LEU A 116 12.47 8.60 -4.74
CA LEU A 116 13.72 8.81 -5.45
C LEU A 116 13.75 10.23 -6.02
N THR A 117 14.81 10.96 -5.70
CA THR A 117 15.13 12.25 -6.32
C THR A 117 16.29 12.03 -7.28
N ASP A 118 16.11 12.39 -8.55
CA ASP A 118 17.18 12.40 -9.54
C ASP A 118 18.30 13.42 -9.21
#